data_AF-A0A9D6YP87-F1
#
_entry.id   AF-A0A9D6YP87-F1
#
_cell.length_a   1.000
_cell.length_b   1.000
_cell.length_c   1.000
_cell.angle_alpha   90.00
_cell.angle_beta   90.00
_cell.angle_gamma   90.00
#
_symmetry.space_group_name_H-M   'P 1'
#
loop_
_entity.id
_entity.type
_entity.pdbx_description
1 polymer ?
#
loop_
_entity_poly.entity_id
_entity_poly.type
_entity_poly.pdbx_seq_one_letter_code
_entity_poly.pdbx_strand_id
1 'polypeptide(L)'
;MKTNYLIFIAILVLNLKLETLNCFAQAAINTTNNPADNSAMLDVSATDRGVLIPRMTQTERNAIVNPANSLLIYQTNNSPGYYYNSGTPSAPNWVALFYQRHGRMEHDRQCRY
;
A
#
# COMPACT_ATOMS: atom_id res chain seq x y z
N MET A 1 -24.80 29.09 48.92
CA MET A 1 -25.26 29.06 47.50
C MET A 1 -24.11 29.05 46.51
N LYS A 2 -23.13 29.97 46.59
CA LYS A 2 -21.98 30.04 45.66
C LYS A 2 -21.07 28.78 45.69
N THR A 3 -20.83 28.20 46.87
CA THR A 3 -20.01 26.99 47.03
C THR A 3 -20.60 25.75 46.36
N ASN A 4 -21.93 25.60 46.36
CA ASN A 4 -22.60 24.45 45.76
C ASN A 4 -22.55 24.51 44.22
N TYR A 5 -22.57 25.72 43.66
CA TYR A 5 -22.42 25.96 42.22
C TYR A 5 -21.00 25.62 41.73
N LEU A 6 -19.99 25.95 42.53
CA LEU A 6 -18.59 25.61 42.24
C LEU A 6 -18.35 24.10 42.25
N ILE A 7 -18.96 23.37 43.19
CA ILE A 7 -18.90 21.90 43.24
C ILE A 7 -19.58 21.29 42.00
N PHE A 8 -20.73 21.84 41.58
CA PHE A 8 -21.43 21.38 40.38
C PHE A 8 -20.62 21.61 39.10
N ILE A 9 -19.96 22.77 38.98
CA ILE A 9 -19.04 23.06 37.86
C ILE A 9 -17.85 22.12 37.86
N ALA A 10 -17.25 21.83 39.03
CA ALA A 10 -16.13 20.91 39.13
C ALA A 10 -16.51 19.48 38.68
N ILE A 11 -17.70 19.00 39.04
CA ILE A 11 -18.23 17.70 38.59
C ILE A 11 -18.50 17.71 37.07
N LEU A 12 -19.06 18.79 36.53
CA LEU A 12 -19.30 18.94 35.09
C LEU A 12 -17.98 18.91 34.29
N VAL A 13 -16.94 19.60 34.77
CA VAL A 13 -15.59 19.62 34.15
C VAL A 13 -14.90 18.26 34.27
N LEU A 14 -15.10 17.53 35.37
CA LEU A 14 -14.53 16.20 35.59
C LEU A 14 -15.13 15.13 34.64
N ASN A 15 -16.41 15.28 34.28
CA ASN A 15 -17.10 14.41 33.31
C ASN A 15 -16.80 14.77 31.85
N LEU A 16 -16.12 15.89 31.59
CA LEU A 16 -15.72 16.32 30.25
C LEU A 16 -14.37 15.71 29.84
N LYS A 17 -14.18 14.40 30.05
CA LYS A 17 -13.10 13.68 29.37
C LYS A 17 -13.58 13.35 27.95
N LEU A 18 -13.09 14.12 26.98
CA LEU A 18 -13.17 13.78 25.58
C LEU A 18 -12.35 12.49 25.38
N GLU A 19 -13.03 11.34 25.33
CA GLU A 19 -12.40 10.11 24.88
C GLU A 19 -11.96 10.34 23.44
N THR A 20 -10.65 10.43 23.21
CA THR A 20 -10.09 10.47 21.87
C THR A 20 -10.45 9.14 21.20
N LEU A 21 -11.49 9.16 20.37
CA LEU A 21 -11.82 8.02 19.50
C LEU A 21 -10.59 7.79 18.60
N ASN A 22 -9.80 6.78 18.93
CA ASN A 22 -8.75 6.27 18.06
C ASN A 22 -9.44 5.59 16.88
N CYS A 23 -9.75 6.37 15.85
CA CYS A 23 -10.14 5.80 14.57
C CYS A 23 -8.88 5.15 13.97
N PHE A 24 -8.83 3.82 14.01
CA PHE A 24 -7.78 3.09 13.29
C PHE A 24 -8.03 3.25 11.79
N ALA A 25 -7.09 3.89 11.10
CA ALA A 25 -7.20 4.17 9.66
C ALA A 25 -6.95 2.94 8.76
N GLN A 26 -6.79 1.75 9.34
CA GLN A 26 -6.54 0.51 8.59
C GLN A 26 -7.78 0.08 7.81
N ALA A 27 -7.60 -0.20 6.52
CA ALA A 27 -8.67 -0.58 5.61
C ALA A 27 -8.69 -2.10 5.41
N ALA A 28 -9.79 -2.74 5.84
CA ALA A 28 -10.09 -4.12 5.50
C ALA A 28 -11.08 -4.18 4.33
N ILE A 29 -10.72 -4.86 3.25
CA ILE A 29 -11.57 -5.09 2.07
C ILE A 29 -11.88 -6.59 1.99
N ASN A 30 -13.00 -6.99 2.59
CA ASN A 30 -13.48 -8.36 2.59
C ASN A 30 -15.00 -8.40 2.77
N THR A 31 -15.61 -9.58 2.58
CA THR A 31 -17.06 -9.80 2.79
C THR A 31 -17.37 -10.51 4.11
N THR A 32 -16.36 -10.89 4.88
CA THR A 32 -16.49 -11.67 6.12
C THR A 32 -16.55 -10.81 7.39
N ASN A 33 -16.41 -9.48 7.25
CA ASN A 33 -16.29 -8.53 8.35
C ASN A 33 -15.11 -8.80 9.30
N ASN A 34 -14.08 -9.48 8.82
CA ASN A 34 -12.85 -9.66 9.60
C ASN A 34 -12.09 -8.33 9.65
N PRO A 35 -11.51 -7.96 10.82
CA PRO A 35 -10.64 -6.81 10.90
C PRO A 35 -9.38 -7.03 10.04
N ALA A 36 -8.77 -5.94 9.58
CA ALA A 36 -7.47 -6.00 8.94
C ALA A 36 -6.42 -6.55 9.92
N ASP A 37 -5.42 -7.25 9.39
CA ASP A 37 -4.23 -7.62 10.16
C ASP A 37 -3.57 -6.37 10.77
N ASN A 38 -3.13 -6.45 12.03
CA ASN A 38 -2.56 -5.32 12.77
C ASN A 38 -1.26 -4.77 12.15
N SER A 39 -0.60 -5.55 11.28
CA SER A 39 0.61 -5.12 10.56
C SER A 39 0.31 -4.46 9.21
N ALA A 40 -0.96 -4.44 8.77
CA ALA A 40 -1.37 -4.01 7.45
C ALA A 40 -2.22 -2.73 7.48
N MET A 41 -1.82 -1.73 6.69
CA MET A 41 -2.65 -0.55 6.45
C MET A 41 -3.81 -0.84 5.47
N LEU A 42 -3.59 -1.79 4.55
CA LEU A 42 -4.59 -2.30 3.61
C LEU A 42 -4.54 -3.83 3.63
N ASP A 43 -5.64 -4.46 4.02
CA ASP A 43 -5.83 -5.91 4.02
C ASP A 43 -6.98 -6.27 3.08
N VAL A 44 -6.70 -7.08 2.06
CA VAL A 44 -7.69 -7.52 1.07
C VAL A 44 -7.80 -9.03 1.14
N SER A 45 -8.99 -9.53 1.46
CA SER A 45 -9.26 -10.96 1.56
C SER A 45 -10.49 -11.35 0.73
N ALA A 46 -10.28 -12.27 -0.20
CA ALA A 46 -11.32 -12.87 -1.02
C ALA A 46 -10.90 -14.26 -1.51
N THR A 47 -11.86 -15.12 -1.82
CA THR A 47 -11.62 -16.49 -2.30
C THR A 47 -11.77 -16.63 -3.82
N ASP A 48 -12.37 -15.65 -4.49
CA ASP A 48 -12.80 -15.72 -5.89
C ASP A 48 -12.33 -14.54 -6.76
N ARG A 49 -11.59 -13.57 -6.19
CA ARG A 49 -11.14 -12.35 -6.86
C ARG A 49 -9.82 -11.83 -6.29
N GLY A 50 -9.17 -10.93 -7.01
CA GLY A 50 -7.91 -10.30 -6.60
C GLY A 50 -7.92 -8.78 -6.70
N VAL A 51 -6.75 -8.17 -6.53
CA VAL A 51 -6.55 -6.73 -6.62
C VAL A 51 -6.08 -6.33 -8.02
N LEU A 52 -6.84 -5.47 -8.70
CA LEU A 52 -6.38 -4.79 -9.91
C LEU A 52 -5.59 -3.55 -9.51
N ILE A 53 -4.27 -3.61 -9.72
CA ILE A 53 -3.41 -2.43 -9.61
C ILE A 53 -3.53 -1.53 -10.87
N PRO A 54 -3.11 -0.25 -10.81
CA PRO A 54 -3.15 0.63 -11.97
C PRO A 54 -2.47 0.02 -13.20
N ARG A 55 -3.21 -0.01 -14.32
CA ARG A 55 -2.74 -0.51 -15.62
C ARG A 55 -2.53 0.66 -16.56
N MET A 56 -1.36 0.76 -17.18
CA MET A 56 -1.00 1.90 -18.01
C MET A 56 0.07 1.54 -19.04
N THR A 57 0.22 2.36 -20.07
CA THR A 57 1.33 2.30 -21.01
C THR A 57 2.63 2.80 -20.38
N GLN A 58 3.77 2.50 -21.01
CA GLN A 58 5.06 3.04 -20.57
C GLN A 58 5.09 4.57 -20.55
N THR A 59 4.47 5.22 -21.55
CA THR A 59 4.42 6.68 -21.63
C THR A 59 3.64 7.26 -20.45
N GLU A 60 2.49 6.69 -20.12
CA GLU A 60 1.69 7.09 -18.96
C GLU A 60 2.42 6.84 -17.64
N ARG A 61 3.11 5.70 -17.50
CA ARG A 61 3.96 5.40 -16.34
C ARG A 61 5.06 6.43 -16.16
N ASN A 62 5.74 6.79 -17.25
CA ASN A 62 6.80 7.80 -17.23
C ASN A 62 6.27 9.22 -16.98
N ALA A 63 4.98 9.46 -17.22
CA ALA A 63 4.31 10.74 -16.96
C ALA A 63 3.85 10.90 -15.50
N ILE A 64 3.96 9.87 -14.65
CA ILE A 64 3.68 10.01 -13.22
C ILE A 64 4.68 10.97 -12.60
N VAL A 65 4.19 12.09 -12.08
CA VAL A 65 5.02 13.12 -11.41
C VAL A 65 5.32 12.65 -9.99
N ASN A 66 6.60 12.68 -9.61
CA ASN A 66 7.09 12.32 -8.27
C ASN A 66 6.56 10.96 -7.75
N PRO A 67 6.70 9.85 -8.51
CA PRO A 67 6.18 8.55 -8.08
C PRO A 67 6.82 8.12 -6.76
N ALA A 68 6.02 7.66 -5.80
CA ALA A 68 6.53 7.18 -4.53
C ALA A 68 7.53 6.03 -4.72
N ASN A 69 8.49 5.91 -3.80
CA ASN A 69 9.30 4.69 -3.73
C ASN A 69 8.38 3.48 -3.50
N SER A 70 8.68 2.38 -4.17
CA SER A 70 7.89 1.15 -4.16
C SER A 70 6.46 1.26 -4.73
N LEU A 71 6.15 2.32 -5.48
CA LEU A 71 4.87 2.44 -6.20
C LEU A 71 4.74 1.32 -7.24
N LEU A 72 3.73 0.47 -7.09
CA LEU A 72 3.47 -0.71 -7.95
C LEU A 72 2.45 -0.39 -9.04
N ILE A 73 2.78 -0.73 -10.29
CA ILE A 73 1.92 -0.59 -11.47
C ILE A 73 2.03 -1.81 -12.38
N TYR A 74 1.07 -1.99 -13.28
CA TYR A 74 1.16 -2.92 -14.40
C TYR A 74 1.31 -2.14 -15.71
N GLN A 75 2.40 -2.40 -16.44
CA GLN A 75 2.63 -1.83 -17.76
C GLN A 75 1.96 -2.72 -18.83
N THR A 76 1.18 -2.12 -19.73
CA THR A 76 0.39 -2.85 -20.74
C THR A 76 1.08 -3.00 -22.09
N ASN A 77 2.14 -2.22 -22.35
CA ASN A 77 2.91 -2.24 -23.61
C ASN A 77 4.43 -2.21 -23.35
N ASN A 78 5.21 -2.25 -24.42
CA ASN A 78 6.69 -2.17 -24.43
C ASN A 78 7.38 -2.93 -23.28
N SER A 79 7.33 -4.26 -23.33
CA SER A 79 7.61 -5.18 -22.21
C SER A 79 6.54 -5.14 -21.10
N PRO A 80 5.34 -5.68 -21.37
CA PRO A 80 4.27 -5.74 -20.38
C PRO A 80 4.68 -6.51 -19.11
N GLY A 81 4.17 -6.06 -17.96
CA GLY A 81 4.45 -6.72 -16.69
C GLY A 81 4.26 -5.80 -15.48
N TYR A 82 4.52 -6.36 -14.30
CA TYR A 82 4.49 -5.62 -13.04
C TYR A 82 5.80 -4.86 -12.82
N TYR A 83 5.71 -3.56 -12.59
CA TYR A 83 6.85 -2.69 -12.30
C TYR A 83 6.64 -1.95 -10.97
N TYR A 84 7.74 -1.71 -10.27
CA TYR A 84 7.74 -0.80 -9.13
C TYR A 84 8.83 0.26 -9.29
N ASN A 85 8.62 1.43 -8.67
CA ASN A 85 9.66 2.45 -8.59
C ASN A 85 10.68 2.06 -7.49
N SER A 86 11.87 1.58 -7.87
CA SER A 86 12.96 1.30 -6.94
C SER A 86 13.81 2.54 -6.61
N GLY A 87 13.52 3.69 -7.24
CA GLY A 87 14.24 4.95 -7.06
C GLY A 87 13.56 5.87 -6.04
N THR A 88 13.84 7.17 -6.16
CA THR A 88 13.20 8.23 -5.35
C THR A 88 12.11 8.93 -6.17
N PRO A 89 11.25 9.76 -5.53
CA PRO A 89 10.30 10.59 -6.28
C PRO A 89 10.97 11.52 -7.31
N SER A 90 12.13 12.09 -6.99
CA SER A 90 12.87 13.00 -7.89
C SER A 90 13.73 12.29 -8.94
N ALA A 91 14.06 11.01 -8.73
CA ALA A 91 14.80 10.18 -9.68
C ALA A 91 14.19 8.77 -9.73
N PRO A 92 13.06 8.59 -10.46
CA PRO A 92 12.40 7.31 -10.56
C PRO A 92 13.25 6.27 -11.28
N ASN A 93 13.23 5.03 -10.79
CA ASN A 93 13.86 3.88 -11.44
C ASN A 93 12.85 2.73 -11.51
N TRP A 94 12.32 2.47 -12.70
CA TRP A 94 11.28 1.45 -12.89
C TRP A 94 11.90 0.07 -13.11
N VAL A 95 11.67 -0.84 -12.16
CA VAL A 95 12.18 -2.21 -12.18
C VAL A 95 11.02 -3.20 -12.26
N ALA A 96 11.12 -4.19 -13.15
CA ALA A 96 10.14 -5.27 -13.23
C ALA A 96 10.25 -6.21 -12.02
N LEU A 97 9.13 -6.58 -11.40
CA LEU A 97 9.11 -7.49 -10.23
C LEU A 97 9.69 -8.87 -10.55
N PHE A 98 9.46 -9.35 -11.77
CA PHE A 98 10.04 -10.57 -12.28
C PHE A 98 10.93 -10.21 -13.45
N TYR A 99 12.21 -10.05 -13.18
CA TYR A 99 13.21 -10.08 -14.23
C TYR A 99 13.22 -11.50 -14.78
N GLN A 100 12.60 -11.72 -15.94
CA GLN A 100 12.84 -12.95 -16.69
C GLN A 100 14.33 -12.96 -17.01
N ARG A 101 15.10 -13.74 -16.24
CA ARG A 101 16.44 -14.14 -16.67
C ARG A 101 16.23 -14.96 -17.93
N HIS A 102 16.30 -14.29 -19.08
CA HIS A 102 16.59 -14.98 -20.33
C HIS A 102 17.86 -15.78 -20.07
N GLY A 103 17.73 -17.09 -20.20
CA GLY A 103 18.58 -18.07 -19.55
C GLY A 103 20.07 -17.78 -19.70
N ARG A 104 20.74 -17.70 -18.55
CA ARG A 104 22.06 -18.29 -18.37
C ARG A 104 21.92 -19.81 -18.59
N MET A 105 21.80 -20.24 -19.85
CA MET A 105 21.82 -21.64 -20.31
C MET A 105 22.77 -21.80 -21.51
N GLU A 106 23.83 -20.98 -21.59
CA GLU A 106 24.91 -21.17 -22.57
C GLU A 106 26.15 -21.83 -21.95
N HIS A 107 26.25 -21.93 -20.61
CA HIS A 107 27.43 -22.52 -19.96
C HIS A 107 27.38 -24.06 -19.89
N ASP A 108 26.19 -24.67 -19.87
CA ASP A 108 26.06 -26.13 -19.76
C ASP A 108 26.08 -26.87 -21.11
N ARG A 109 26.22 -26.14 -22.23
CA ARG A 109 26.36 -26.74 -23.58
C ARG A 109 27.81 -26.97 -24.02
N GLN A 110 28.81 -26.61 -23.21
CA GLN A 110 30.23 -26.85 -23.56
C GLN A 110 30.86 -28.08 -22.92
N CYS A 111 30.14 -28.83 -22.07
CA CYS A 111 30.65 -30.08 -21.47
C CYS A 111 30.14 -31.35 -22.16
N ARG A 112 29.56 -31.24 -23.36
CA ARG A 112 29.27 -32.39 -24.21
C ARG A 112 29.86 -32.17 -25.59
N TYR A 113 31.17 -32.37 -25.71
CA TYR A 113 31.85 -33.06 -26.80
C TYR A 113 33.24 -33.46 -26.30
#